data_AF-A0A7G8D9U9-F1
#
_entry.id   AF-A0A7G8D9U9-F1
#
_cell.length_a   1.000
_cell.length_b   1.000
_cell.length_c   1.000
_cell.angle_alpha   90.00
_cell.angle_beta   90.00
_cell.angle_gamma   90.00
#
_symmetry.space_group_name_H-M   'P 1'
#
loop_
_entity.id
_entity.type
_entity.pdbx_description
1 polymer ?
#
loop_
_entity_poly.entity_id
_entity_poly.type
_entity_poly.pdbx_seq_one_letter_code
_entity_poly.pdbx_strand_id
1 'polypeptide(L)'
;MPLHHPLKLTCRLLLLSLGLAIPEPGTRVHADSTIAHCQLSHHNPSVPVESGPCRFSQRQGNVTVMFRERTFNFPYREAGLRYQRSNSKSGIRFDMSDESTIEVLWR
;
A
#
# COMPACT_ATOMS: atom_id res chain seq x y z
N MET A 1 -10.23 -10.43 -67.07
CA MET A 1 -10.40 -9.92 -65.70
C MET A 1 -11.69 -10.52 -65.14
N PRO A 2 -11.75 -11.20 -63.97
CA PRO A 2 -10.72 -11.77 -63.10
C PRO A 2 -10.82 -13.33 -62.95
N LEU A 3 -9.85 -13.84 -62.20
CA LEU A 3 -9.43 -15.22 -61.91
C LEU A 3 -10.49 -16.15 -61.30
N HIS A 4 -10.53 -17.40 -61.78
CA HIS A 4 -10.98 -18.57 -61.03
C HIS A 4 -9.78 -19.38 -60.50
N HIS A 5 -9.92 -19.78 -59.24
CA HIS A 5 -9.00 -20.41 -58.29
C HIS A 5 -8.19 -21.62 -58.80
N PRO A 6 -7.12 -21.97 -58.07
CA PRO A 6 -7.14 -23.30 -57.49
C PRO A 6 -6.97 -23.31 -55.97
N LEU A 7 -7.79 -24.16 -55.35
CA LEU A 7 -7.70 -24.68 -53.98
C LEU A 7 -6.24 -24.88 -53.56
N LYS A 8 -5.81 -24.12 -52.53
CA LYS A 8 -4.71 -24.57 -51.67
C LYS A 8 -5.30 -25.18 -50.42
N LEU A 9 -5.36 -26.51 -50.46
CA LEU A 9 -5.57 -27.37 -49.32
C LEU A 9 -4.37 -27.22 -48.39
N THR A 10 -4.46 -26.37 -47.36
CA THR A 10 -3.45 -26.35 -46.29
C THR A 10 -4.10 -26.72 -44.98
N CYS A 11 -3.80 -27.97 -44.63
CA CYS A 11 -4.00 -28.67 -43.37
C CYS A 11 -4.05 -27.73 -42.16
N ARG A 12 -5.22 -27.66 -41.49
CA ARG A 12 -5.35 -27.03 -40.18
C ARG A 12 -4.60 -27.87 -39.16
N LEU A 13 -3.34 -27.55 -38.87
CA LEU A 13 -2.67 -28.04 -37.67
C LEU A 13 -3.32 -27.37 -36.45
N LEU A 14 -4.20 -28.10 -35.76
CA LEU A 14 -4.63 -27.79 -34.40
C LEU A 14 -3.45 -28.02 -33.46
N LEU A 15 -2.67 -26.97 -33.19
CA LEU A 15 -1.70 -26.96 -32.11
C LEU A 15 -2.47 -26.90 -30.78
N LEU A 16 -2.66 -28.07 -30.15
CA LEU A 16 -2.99 -28.16 -28.73
C LEU A 16 -1.80 -27.61 -27.93
N SER A 17 -1.86 -26.33 -27.57
CA SER A 17 -0.96 -25.75 -26.58
C SER A 17 -1.30 -26.34 -25.21
N LEU A 18 -0.51 -27.34 -24.77
CA LEU A 18 -0.41 -27.68 -23.35
C LEU A 18 0.12 -26.43 -22.65
N GLY A 19 -0.79 -25.66 -22.05
CA GLY A 19 -0.44 -24.59 -21.13
C GLY A 19 0.17 -25.21 -19.89
N LEU A 20 1.50 -25.30 -19.85
CA LEU A 20 2.24 -25.45 -18.60
C LEU A 20 1.95 -24.21 -17.77
N ALA A 21 1.03 -24.33 -16.82
CA ALA A 21 0.84 -23.34 -15.77
C ALA A 21 2.11 -23.37 -14.90
N ILE A 22 3.07 -22.50 -15.23
CA ILE A 22 4.16 -22.18 -14.32
C ILE A 22 3.47 -21.54 -13.12
N PRO A 23 3.54 -22.12 -11.90
CA PRO A 23 3.13 -21.37 -10.73
C PRO A 23 4.04 -20.16 -10.65
N GLU A 24 3.49 -18.98 -10.95
CA GLU A 24 4.20 -17.74 -10.70
C GLU A 24 4.67 -17.79 -9.25
N PRO A 25 5.97 -17.60 -8.96
CA PRO A 25 6.42 -17.49 -7.59
C PRO A 25 5.64 -16.33 -7.01
N GLY A 26 4.64 -16.65 -6.19
CA GLY A 26 3.72 -15.69 -5.65
C GLY A 26 4.55 -14.55 -5.10
N THR A 27 4.43 -13.37 -5.71
CA THR A 27 5.03 -12.18 -5.16
C THR A 27 4.53 -12.15 -3.73
N ARG A 28 5.44 -12.38 -2.78
CA ARG A 28 5.13 -12.05 -1.40
C ARG A 28 4.91 -10.55 -1.47
N VAL A 29 3.64 -10.16 -1.53
CA VAL A 29 3.22 -8.81 -1.20
C VAL A 29 3.51 -8.71 0.28
N HIS A 30 4.79 -8.46 0.59
CA HIS A 30 5.20 -8.00 1.88
C HIS A 30 4.31 -6.79 2.13
N ALA A 31 3.51 -6.82 3.20
CA ALA A 31 3.04 -5.56 3.74
C ALA A 31 4.30 -4.70 3.90
N ASP A 32 4.36 -3.52 3.29
CA ASP A 32 5.54 -2.67 3.34
C ASP A 32 5.64 -2.16 4.77
N SER A 33 6.28 -2.97 5.61
CA SER A 33 6.58 -2.65 6.98
C SER A 33 8.01 -2.19 7.06
N THR A 34 8.23 -1.01 7.63
CA THR A 34 9.56 -0.44 7.80
C THR A 34 9.70 0.14 9.20
N ILE A 35 10.95 0.21 9.67
CA ILE A 35 11.28 1.02 10.83
C ILE A 35 11.37 2.46 10.36
N ALA A 36 10.68 3.35 11.08
CA ALA A 36 10.65 4.77 10.82
C ALA A 36 10.90 5.53 12.12
N HIS A 37 10.95 6.86 12.03
CA HIS A 37 10.91 7.72 13.20
C HIS A 37 9.54 8.37 13.30
N CYS A 38 8.90 8.35 14.46
CA CYS A 38 7.58 8.95 14.65
C CYS A 38 7.62 10.13 15.62
N GLN A 39 6.68 11.05 15.42
CA GLN A 39 6.33 12.10 16.36
C GLN A 39 4.83 12.04 16.66
N LEU A 40 4.46 12.04 17.94
CA LEU A 40 3.08 12.13 18.40
C LEU A 40 2.92 13.46 19.15
N SER A 41 1.98 14.27 18.67
CA SER A 41 1.63 15.55 19.28
C SER A 41 0.15 15.61 19.60
N HIS A 42 -0.19 16.49 20.53
CA HIS A 42 -1.57 16.83 20.89
C HIS A 42 -1.83 18.29 20.54
N HIS A 43 -3.08 18.63 20.27
CA HIS A 43 -3.50 20.01 20.04
C HIS A 43 -3.26 20.90 21.27
N ASN A 44 -3.36 20.32 22.48
CA ASN A 44 -2.99 21.00 23.71
C ASN A 44 -1.46 21.19 23.78
N PRO A 45 -0.94 22.43 23.69
CA PRO A 45 0.50 22.69 23.64
C PRO A 45 1.21 22.43 24.97
N SER A 46 0.47 22.26 26.08
CA SER A 46 1.04 21.88 27.37
C SER A 46 1.44 20.40 27.43
N VAL A 47 0.98 19.58 26.49
CA VAL A 47 1.38 18.16 26.40
C VAL A 47 2.65 18.06 25.53
N PRO A 48 3.77 17.56 26.07
CA PRO A 48 5.01 17.44 25.29
C PRO A 48 4.86 16.50 24.09
N VAL A 49 5.51 16.84 22.99
CA VAL A 49 5.60 15.97 21.80
C VAL A 49 6.44 14.74 22.15
N GLU A 50 5.90 13.56 21.90
CA GLU A 50 6.64 12.31 22.01
C GLU A 50 7.33 11.97 20.70
N SER A 51 8.59 11.55 20.75
CA SER A 51 9.41 11.30 19.55
C SER A 51 10.24 10.03 19.74
N GLY A 52 10.43 9.24 18.68
CA GLY A 52 11.23 8.02 18.75
C GLY A 52 11.04 7.06 17.58
N PRO A 53 11.74 5.92 17.57
CA PRO A 53 11.56 4.89 16.56
C PRO A 53 10.13 4.31 16.62
N CYS A 54 9.61 3.94 15.47
CA CYS A 54 8.31 3.29 15.32
C CYS A 54 8.34 2.27 14.20
N ARG A 55 7.37 1.36 14.21
CA ARG A 55 7.11 0.45 13.08
C ARG A 55 5.91 0.97 12.31
N PHE A 56 6.13 1.28 11.04
CA PHE A 56 5.07 1.59 10.09
C PHE A 56 4.77 0.36 9.25
N SER A 57 3.51 0.10 8.96
CA SER A 57 3.08 -0.95 8.02
C SER A 57 1.91 -0.44 7.18
N GLN A 58 1.98 -0.67 5.87
CA GLN A 58 0.89 -0.36 4.96
C GLN A 58 0.49 -1.57 4.11
N ARG A 59 -0.81 -1.80 3.97
CA ARG A 59 -1.37 -2.78 3.02
C ARG A 59 -2.72 -2.34 2.48
N GLN A 60 -2.83 -2.25 1.14
CA GLN A 60 -4.07 -1.90 0.44
C GLN A 60 -4.70 -0.61 1.00
N GLY A 61 -3.87 0.42 1.24
CA GLY A 61 -4.31 1.71 1.80
C GLY A 61 -4.52 1.74 3.32
N ASN A 62 -4.66 0.59 3.98
CA ASN A 62 -4.73 0.51 5.45
C ASN A 62 -3.34 0.68 6.04
N VAL A 63 -3.23 1.46 7.11
CA VAL A 63 -1.97 1.72 7.81
C VAL A 63 -2.08 1.32 9.26
N THR A 64 -1.00 0.73 9.78
CA THR A 64 -0.77 0.53 11.20
C THR A 64 0.56 1.18 11.60
N VAL A 65 0.54 1.97 12.67
CA VAL A 65 1.74 2.57 13.27
C VAL A 65 1.86 2.06 14.70
N MET A 66 2.95 1.36 15.00
CA MET A 66 3.30 0.96 16.36
C MET A 66 4.35 1.92 16.90
N PHE A 67 4.01 2.67 17.94
CA PHE A 67 4.88 3.67 18.55
C PHE A 67 4.81 3.58 20.08
N ARG A 68 5.94 3.19 20.70
CA ARG A 68 6.00 2.82 22.13
C ARG A 68 4.99 1.69 22.41
N GLU A 69 4.23 1.80 23.49
CA GLU A 69 3.19 0.83 23.88
C GLU A 69 1.85 1.02 23.14
N ARG A 70 1.78 1.89 22.12
CA ARG A 70 0.54 2.24 21.42
C ARG A 70 0.54 1.73 19.98
N THR A 71 -0.63 1.29 19.54
CA THR A 71 -0.89 0.91 18.15
C THR A 71 -1.98 1.81 17.59
N PHE A 72 -1.65 2.56 16.54
CA PHE A 72 -2.56 3.41 15.80
C PHE A 72 -2.96 2.69 14.52
N ASN A 73 -4.27 2.55 14.29
CA ASN A 73 -4.81 1.93 13.10
C ASN A 73 -5.55 2.98 12.28
N PHE A 74 -5.23 3.03 10.99
CA PHE A 74 -5.81 3.94 10.02
C PHE A 74 -6.41 3.12 8.87
N PRO A 75 -7.62 2.57 9.05
CA PRO A 75 -8.32 1.87 7.99
C PRO A 75 -8.68 2.84 6.86
N TYR A 76 -8.42 2.46 5.61
CA TYR A 76 -8.62 3.35 4.46
C TYR A 76 -10.05 3.94 4.41
N ARG A 77 -11.05 3.13 4.76
CA ARG A 77 -12.48 3.53 4.79
C ARG A 77 -12.82 4.62 5.81
N GLU A 78 -11.92 4.89 6.76
CA GLU A 78 -12.14 5.87 7.84
C GLU A 78 -11.41 7.20 7.58
N ALA A 79 -10.64 7.28 6.48
CA ALA A 79 -10.00 8.52 6.04
C ALA A 79 -11.05 9.58 5.69
N GLY A 80 -10.85 10.81 6.16
CA GLY A 80 -11.82 11.90 6.04
C GLY A 80 -12.96 11.87 7.05
N LEU A 81 -13.12 10.77 7.80
CA LEU A 81 -14.15 10.61 8.83
C LEU A 81 -13.55 10.70 10.24
N ARG A 82 -12.56 9.86 10.53
CA ARG A 82 -11.92 9.77 11.87
C ARG A 82 -10.50 10.31 11.90
N TYR A 83 -9.90 10.47 10.73
CA TYR A 83 -8.59 11.07 10.60
C TYR A 83 -8.41 11.68 9.21
N GLN A 84 -7.53 12.66 9.11
CA GLN A 84 -7.01 13.15 7.84
C GLN A 84 -5.61 12.60 7.60
N ARG A 85 -5.28 12.34 6.33
CA ARG A 85 -3.97 11.84 5.93
C ARG A 85 -3.32 12.79 4.94
N SER A 86 -2.09 13.19 5.24
CA SER A 86 -1.25 14.01 4.38
C SER A 86 0.05 13.28 4.10
N ASN A 87 0.39 13.07 2.83
CA ASN A 87 1.63 12.40 2.43
C ASN A 87 2.61 13.45 1.87
N SER A 88 3.88 13.34 2.23
CA SER A 88 4.96 14.16 1.70
C SER A 88 6.19 13.30 1.40
N LYS A 89 7.23 13.91 0.83
CA LYS A 89 8.53 13.24 0.64
C LYS A 89 9.23 12.94 1.97
N SER A 90 8.95 13.72 3.02
CA SER A 90 9.57 13.56 4.34
C SER A 90 8.83 12.58 5.24
N GLY A 91 7.59 12.21 4.91
CA GLY A 91 6.79 11.38 5.79
C GLY A 91 5.31 11.29 5.44
N ILE A 92 4.55 10.71 6.36
CA ILE A 92 3.09 10.67 6.34
C ILE A 92 2.57 11.19 7.67
N ARG A 93 1.65 12.14 7.62
CA ARG A 93 0.96 12.71 8.76
C ARG A 93 -0.47 12.19 8.84
N PHE A 94 -0.89 11.83 10.06
CA PHE A 94 -2.25 11.45 10.39
C PHE A 94 -2.78 12.38 11.47
N ASP A 95 -3.74 13.22 11.12
CA ASP A 95 -4.45 14.10 12.06
C ASP A 95 -5.73 13.40 12.52
N MET A 96 -5.79 12.99 13.79
CA MET A 96 -6.88 12.22 14.36
C MET A 96 -7.96 13.14 14.93
N SER A 97 -9.22 12.66 14.94
CA SER A 97 -10.36 13.43 15.43
C SER A 97 -10.31 13.73 16.93
N ASP A 98 -9.51 12.99 17.71
CA ASP A 98 -9.29 13.18 19.14
C ASP A 98 -8.19 14.21 19.44
N GLU A 99 -8.01 15.17 18.52
CA GLU A 99 -7.05 16.27 18.62
C GLU A 99 -5.59 15.85 18.76
N SER A 100 -5.26 14.63 18.33
CA SER A 100 -3.90 14.11 18.34
C SER A 100 -3.38 13.93 16.90
N THR A 101 -2.08 14.08 16.70
CA THR A 101 -1.43 13.86 15.41
C THR A 101 -0.28 12.89 15.56
N ILE A 102 -0.21 11.89 14.69
CA ILE A 102 0.99 11.07 14.53
C ILE A 102 1.62 11.28 13.15
N GLU A 103 2.90 11.64 13.15
CA GLU A 103 3.74 11.76 11.96
C GLU A 103 4.72 10.61 11.89
N VAL A 104 4.80 9.97 10.73
CA VAL A 104 5.78 8.95 10.38
C VAL A 104 6.78 9.61 9.45
N LEU A 105 8.03 9.73 9.89
CA LEU A 105 9.10 10.44 9.20
C LEU A 105 10.07 9.46 8.54
N TRP A 106 10.33 9.67 7.25
CA TRP A 106 11.33 8.95 6.48
C TRP A 106 12.69 9.60 6.74
N ARG A 107 13.66 8.78 7.15
CA ARG A 107 15.05 9.20 7.32
C ARG A 107 15.91 8.55 6.25
#